data_AF-A0A3D2CD72-F1
#
_entry.id   AF-A0A3D2CD72-F1
#
_cell.length_a   1.000
_cell.length_b   1.000
_cell.length_c   1.000
_cell.angle_alpha   90.00
_cell.angle_beta   90.00
_cell.angle_gamma   90.00
#
_symmetry.space_group_name_H-M   'P 1'
#
loop_
_entity.id
_entity.type
_entity.pdbx_description
1 polymer ?
#
loop_
_entity_poly.entity_id
_entity_poly.type
_entity_poly.pdbx_seq_one_letter_code
_entity_poly.pdbx_strand_id
1 'polypeptide(L)'
;GVTGAVANNLLVIQAEAPGSELGRSIAGREDVDGDGLDDLIIGAPRVPEAGGSVYVFVAPADGQTDGDAYSRIDGPEDGASAGTSVAAVGDIDGDSNLDITIGAPGFDNATGRLEVVIGPVPTGVPATTNDVAYHLSGIAEGDLAGYATFAPGDINADGYADFIGSAVGDDSTWLFMGAPLF
;
A
#
# COMPACT_ATOMS: atom_id res chain seq x y z
N GLY A 1 -7.05 5.52 22.08
CA GLY A 1 -7.98 4.43 22.41
C GLY A 1 -9.36 4.78 21.89
N VAL A 2 -10.04 3.85 21.24
CA VAL A 2 -11.42 4.02 20.78
C VAL A 2 -12.35 3.85 21.98
N THR A 3 -13.32 4.74 22.16
CA THR A 3 -14.36 4.60 23.20
C THR A 3 -15.69 4.28 22.53
N GLY A 4 -16.52 3.43 23.16
CA GLY A 4 -17.81 3.02 22.62
C GLY A 4 -17.82 1.72 21.82
N ALA A 5 -16.80 0.87 21.95
CA ALA A 5 -16.81 -0.46 21.33
C ALA A 5 -17.93 -1.33 21.93
N VAL A 6 -18.99 -1.54 21.16
CA VAL A 6 -20.04 -2.53 21.43
C VAL A 6 -19.80 -3.73 20.51
N ALA A 7 -18.66 -4.41 20.65
CA ALA A 7 -18.43 -5.64 19.92
C ALA A 7 -17.51 -6.54 20.75
N ASN A 8 -17.97 -7.76 21.02
CA ASN A 8 -17.20 -8.80 21.72
C ASN A 8 -16.06 -9.37 20.85
N ASN A 9 -15.89 -8.87 19.61
CA ASN A 9 -14.91 -9.30 18.61
C ASN A 9 -14.12 -8.09 18.07
N LEU A 10 -13.71 -7.15 18.93
CA LEU A 10 -12.85 -6.03 18.50
C LEU A 10 -11.40 -6.50 18.46
N LEU A 11 -10.81 -6.50 17.27
CA LEU A 11 -9.36 -6.58 17.08
C LEU A 11 -8.76 -5.16 17.12
N VAL A 12 -7.68 -4.97 17.88
CA VAL A 12 -6.94 -3.71 17.94
C VAL A 12 -5.54 -3.93 17.39
N ILE A 13 -5.24 -3.31 16.25
CA ILE A 13 -3.90 -3.27 15.66
C ILE A 13 -3.16 -2.05 16.23
N GLN A 14 -1.95 -2.27 16.73
CA GLN A 14 -1.11 -1.23 17.34
C GLN A 14 0.19 -1.11 16.52
N ALA A 15 0.69 0.11 16.37
CA ALA A 15 2.01 0.31 15.77
C ALA A 15 3.12 -0.06 16.75
N GLU A 16 4.23 -0.57 16.22
CA GLU A 16 5.44 -0.82 17.02
C GLU A 16 6.09 0.47 17.51
N ALA A 17 6.10 1.51 16.66
CA ALA A 17 6.67 2.82 16.96
C ALA A 17 5.57 3.87 17.23
N PRO A 18 5.54 4.51 18.41
CA PRO A 18 4.64 5.64 18.69
C PRO A 18 4.86 6.79 17.71
N GLY A 19 3.77 7.37 17.21
CA GLY A 19 3.83 8.49 16.26
C GLY A 19 4.05 8.09 14.80
N SER A 20 4.11 6.79 14.49
CA SER A 20 4.19 6.23 13.13
C SER A 20 2.98 6.52 12.23
N GLU A 21 1.87 6.98 12.81
CA GLU A 21 0.61 7.22 12.11
C GLU A 21 0.04 5.98 11.42
N LEU A 22 0.25 4.78 11.99
CA LEU A 22 -0.42 3.56 11.54
C LEU A 22 -1.94 3.80 11.43
N GLY A 23 -2.49 3.44 10.27
CA GLY A 23 -3.89 3.71 9.93
C GLY A 23 -4.11 5.04 9.23
N ARG A 24 -3.06 5.73 8.78
CA ARG A 24 -3.20 6.93 7.93
C ARG A 24 -3.92 6.61 6.63
N SER A 25 -3.63 5.46 6.05
CA SER A 25 -4.31 4.93 4.87
C SER A 25 -4.63 3.45 5.11
N ILE A 26 -5.75 2.99 4.55
CA ILE A 26 -6.24 1.62 4.72
C ILE A 26 -6.85 1.17 3.38
N ALA A 27 -6.48 -0.02 2.94
CA ALA A 27 -7.09 -0.75 1.83
C ALA A 27 -7.28 -2.22 2.19
N GLY A 28 -8.12 -2.94 1.46
CA GLY A 28 -8.37 -4.37 1.68
C GLY A 28 -9.51 -4.88 0.79
N ARG A 29 -10.05 -6.07 1.11
CA ARG A 29 -11.06 -6.86 0.36
C ARG A 29 -10.48 -7.78 -0.73
N GLU A 30 -9.18 -8.01 -0.68
CA GLU A 30 -8.46 -8.77 -1.69
C GLU A 30 -7.38 -9.61 -0.99
N ASP A 31 -7.20 -10.82 -1.50
CA ASP A 31 -6.21 -11.82 -1.07
C ASP A 31 -4.87 -11.50 -1.77
N VAL A 32 -4.08 -10.63 -1.15
CA VAL A 32 -2.84 -10.11 -1.76
C VAL A 32 -1.65 -11.02 -1.50
N ASP A 33 -1.77 -11.97 -0.55
CA ASP A 33 -0.76 -12.98 -0.28
C ASP A 33 -1.04 -14.35 -0.94
N GLY A 34 -2.26 -14.55 -1.46
CA GLY A 34 -2.69 -15.74 -2.18
C GLY A 34 -3.10 -16.91 -1.28
N ASP A 35 -3.44 -16.67 -0.01
CA ASP A 35 -3.82 -17.70 0.97
C ASP A 35 -5.32 -18.09 0.93
N GLY A 36 -6.12 -17.34 0.17
CA GLY A 36 -7.56 -17.52 0.00
C GLY A 36 -8.43 -16.68 0.94
N LEU A 37 -7.86 -15.76 1.73
CA LEU A 37 -8.56 -14.86 2.63
C LEU A 37 -8.32 -13.39 2.25
N ASP A 38 -9.32 -12.53 2.46
CA ASP A 38 -9.13 -11.10 2.25
C ASP A 38 -8.13 -10.53 3.27
N ASP A 39 -7.14 -9.79 2.76
CA ASP A 39 -6.11 -9.12 3.55
C ASP A 39 -6.44 -7.65 3.84
N LEU A 40 -5.71 -7.09 4.80
CA LEU A 40 -5.79 -5.68 5.18
C LEU A 40 -4.43 -5.00 5.01
N ILE A 41 -4.41 -3.92 4.21
CA ILE A 41 -3.23 -3.11 3.95
C ILE A 41 -3.35 -1.81 4.76
N ILE A 42 -2.36 -1.50 5.59
CA ILE A 42 -2.38 -0.33 6.47
C ILE A 42 -1.09 0.48 6.32
N GLY A 43 -1.21 1.76 5.97
CA GLY A 43 -0.10 2.68 5.88
C GLY A 43 0.28 3.33 7.22
N ALA A 44 1.57 3.55 7.42
CA ALA A 44 2.19 4.22 8.55
C ALA A 44 3.34 5.13 8.07
N PRO A 45 3.04 6.31 7.51
CA PRO A 45 4.04 7.15 6.83
C PRO A 45 5.07 7.81 7.74
N ARG A 46 4.92 7.72 9.06
CA ARG A 46 5.88 8.29 10.01
C ARG A 46 6.70 7.24 10.75
N VAL A 47 6.78 6.01 10.25
CA VAL A 47 7.72 5.02 10.79
C VAL A 47 9.16 5.55 10.62
N PRO A 48 9.89 5.82 11.73
CA PRO A 48 11.24 6.39 11.66
C PRO A 48 12.23 5.43 11.00
N GLU A 49 13.27 5.97 10.36
CA GLU A 49 14.40 5.23 9.78
C GLU A 49 14.05 4.24 8.65
N ALA A 50 12.76 4.15 8.30
CA ALA A 50 12.24 3.27 7.25
C ALA A 50 11.60 4.04 6.09
N GLY A 51 11.57 5.38 6.15
CA GLY A 51 10.91 6.17 5.11
C GLY A 51 9.39 6.12 5.13
N GLY A 52 8.78 5.69 6.24
CA GLY A 52 7.38 5.25 6.29
C GLY A 52 7.26 3.77 5.92
N SER A 53 6.16 3.13 6.32
CA SER A 53 5.94 1.71 6.04
C SER A 53 4.49 1.40 5.72
N VAL A 54 4.27 0.31 5.00
CA VAL A 54 2.98 -0.32 4.78
C VAL A 54 3.00 -1.71 5.39
N TYR A 55 1.91 -2.06 6.07
CA TYR A 55 1.72 -3.32 6.76
C TYR A 55 0.61 -4.09 6.07
N VAL A 56 0.89 -5.30 5.60
CA VAL A 56 -0.11 -6.24 5.10
C VAL A 56 -0.43 -7.22 6.22
N PHE A 57 -1.62 -7.08 6.78
CA PHE A 57 -2.15 -7.94 7.82
C PHE A 57 -3.00 -9.02 7.18
N VAL A 58 -2.50 -10.25 7.29
CA VAL A 58 -3.22 -11.43 6.86
C VAL A 58 -4.28 -11.77 7.89
N ALA A 59 -5.50 -12.01 7.43
CA ALA A 59 -6.56 -12.45 8.32
C ALA A 59 -6.19 -13.82 8.91
N PRO A 60 -6.08 -13.98 10.23
CA PRO A 60 -5.80 -15.29 10.80
C PRO A 60 -7.01 -16.20 10.52
N ALA A 61 -6.75 -17.37 9.94
CA ALA A 61 -7.77 -18.39 9.67
C ALA A 61 -8.59 -18.80 10.92
N ASP A 62 -8.10 -18.51 12.13
CA ASP A 62 -8.75 -18.79 13.42
C ASP A 62 -9.18 -17.53 14.21
N GLY A 63 -9.04 -16.33 13.64
CA GLY A 63 -9.44 -15.07 14.25
C GLY A 63 -8.50 -14.54 15.35
N GLN A 64 -7.32 -15.14 15.51
CA GLN A 64 -6.31 -14.73 16.48
C GLN A 64 -5.10 -14.13 15.76
N THR A 65 -4.94 -12.80 15.80
CA THR A 65 -3.68 -12.17 15.40
C THR A 65 -2.69 -12.33 16.55
N ASP A 66 -1.99 -13.47 16.61
CA ASP A 66 -0.71 -13.43 17.32
C ASP A 66 0.16 -12.41 16.57
N GLY A 67 0.74 -11.46 17.28
CA GLY A 67 1.20 -10.15 16.78
C GLY A 67 2.34 -10.14 15.76
N ASP A 68 2.54 -11.21 14.98
CA ASP A 68 3.76 -11.49 14.22
C ASP A 68 3.53 -11.95 12.77
N ALA A 69 2.29 -12.12 12.28
CA ALA A 69 2.03 -12.47 10.87
C ALA A 69 1.57 -11.23 10.07
N TYR A 70 2.50 -10.30 9.82
CA TYR A 70 2.28 -9.22 8.88
C TYR A 70 3.52 -9.04 7.99
N SER A 71 3.30 -8.72 6.72
CA SER A 71 4.38 -8.26 5.83
C SER A 71 4.57 -6.78 6.02
N ARG A 72 5.81 -6.33 6.05
CA ARG A 72 6.14 -4.91 6.14
C ARG A 72 6.89 -4.49 4.90
N ILE A 73 6.38 -3.48 4.21
CA ILE A 73 7.02 -2.84 3.07
C ILE A 73 7.50 -1.47 3.52
N ASP A 74 8.82 -1.29 3.54
CA ASP A 74 9.44 -0.01 3.91
C ASP A 74 9.50 0.96 2.73
N GLY A 75 9.57 2.24 3.04
CA GLY A 75 9.70 3.29 2.05
C GLY A 75 11.07 3.31 1.36
N PRO A 76 11.13 3.90 0.15
CA PRO A 76 12.33 3.92 -0.69
C PRO A 76 13.52 4.69 -0.08
N GLU A 77 13.28 5.64 0.82
CA GLU A 77 14.30 6.40 1.54
C GLU A 77 13.74 7.05 2.81
N ASP A 78 14.61 7.48 3.71
CA ASP A 78 14.19 8.22 4.90
C ASP A 78 13.43 9.51 4.51
N GLY A 79 12.32 9.78 5.18
CA GLY A 79 11.43 10.90 4.87
C GLY A 79 10.47 10.69 3.68
N ALA A 80 10.57 9.59 2.93
CA ALA A 80 9.70 9.33 1.76
C ALA A 80 8.19 9.32 2.09
N SER A 81 7.84 9.07 3.35
CA SER A 81 6.46 9.02 3.84
C SER A 81 5.63 7.95 3.13
N ALA A 82 6.22 6.79 2.86
CA ALA A 82 5.56 5.64 2.27
C ALA A 82 4.38 5.15 3.13
N GLY A 83 3.27 4.79 2.50
CA GLY A 83 2.01 4.50 3.20
C GLY A 83 1.17 5.75 3.49
N THR A 84 1.49 6.90 2.88
CA THR A 84 0.59 8.06 2.90
C THR A 84 -0.74 7.73 2.22
N SER A 85 -0.68 6.98 1.13
CA SER A 85 -1.85 6.37 0.47
C SER A 85 -1.55 4.92 0.11
N VAL A 86 -2.56 4.06 0.14
CA VAL A 86 -2.47 2.67 -0.30
C VAL A 86 -3.74 2.25 -1.03
N ALA A 87 -3.63 1.34 -1.98
CA ALA A 87 -4.78 0.65 -2.59
C ALA A 87 -4.41 -0.80 -2.95
N ALA A 88 -5.34 -1.73 -2.75
CA ALA A 88 -5.34 -3.04 -3.41
C ALA A 88 -5.90 -2.80 -4.81
N VAL A 89 -5.08 -3.01 -5.84
CA VAL A 89 -5.39 -2.61 -7.22
C VAL A 89 -5.84 -3.79 -8.09
N GLY A 90 -5.95 -5.00 -7.53
CA GLY A 90 -6.23 -6.21 -8.30
C GLY A 90 -5.02 -6.69 -9.08
N ASP A 91 -5.23 -7.66 -9.97
CA ASP A 91 -4.23 -8.17 -10.91
C ASP A 91 -4.06 -7.18 -12.08
N ILE A 92 -3.02 -6.35 -12.02
CA ILE A 92 -2.74 -5.33 -13.05
C ILE A 92 -1.84 -5.88 -14.17
N ASP A 93 -1.20 -7.03 -13.94
CA ASP A 93 -0.05 -7.52 -14.70
C ASP A 93 -0.30 -8.91 -15.35
N GLY A 94 -1.43 -9.53 -15.03
CA GLY A 94 -1.95 -10.76 -15.59
C GLY A 94 -1.43 -12.05 -14.96
N ASP A 95 -0.69 -11.98 -13.85
CA ASP A 95 -0.04 -13.15 -13.26
C ASP A 95 -0.94 -13.95 -12.29
N SER A 96 -2.19 -13.52 -12.11
CA SER A 96 -3.19 -14.06 -11.19
C SER A 96 -2.93 -13.83 -9.70
N ASN A 97 -1.96 -13.00 -9.34
CA ASN A 97 -1.79 -12.47 -7.99
C ASN A 97 -2.30 -11.03 -7.93
N LEU A 98 -2.70 -10.59 -6.74
CA LEU A 98 -3.26 -9.25 -6.57
C LEU A 98 -2.16 -8.28 -6.17
N ASP A 99 -2.15 -7.13 -6.85
CA ASP A 99 -1.12 -6.12 -6.73
C ASP A 99 -1.58 -4.98 -5.82
N ILE A 100 -0.62 -4.21 -5.33
CA ILE A 100 -0.90 -3.06 -4.46
C ILE A 100 -0.14 -1.82 -4.90
N THR A 101 -0.69 -0.66 -4.57
CA THR A 101 -0.01 0.63 -4.75
C THR A 101 0.30 1.29 -3.41
N ILE A 102 1.47 1.94 -3.33
CA ILE A 102 1.98 2.61 -2.14
C ILE A 102 2.41 4.03 -2.52
N GLY A 103 1.82 5.01 -1.86
CA GLY A 103 2.17 6.43 -2.01
C GLY A 103 3.25 6.88 -1.06
N ALA A 104 4.31 7.47 -1.60
CA ALA A 104 5.46 8.04 -0.90
C ALA A 104 5.73 9.49 -1.36
N PRO A 105 4.84 10.45 -1.02
CA PRO A 105 4.93 11.82 -1.52
C PRO A 105 6.13 12.62 -1.01
N GLY A 106 6.81 12.16 0.04
CA GLY A 106 8.03 12.79 0.55
C GLY A 106 9.30 12.42 -0.22
N PHE A 107 9.23 11.43 -1.12
CA PHE A 107 10.37 10.91 -1.86
C PHE A 107 11.12 11.99 -2.65
N ASP A 108 12.45 11.92 -2.66
CA ASP A 108 13.41 12.77 -3.35
C ASP A 108 13.05 14.26 -3.25
N ASN A 109 13.18 14.79 -2.04
CA ASN A 109 12.83 16.18 -1.72
C ASN A 109 11.37 16.52 -2.10
N ALA A 110 10.43 15.64 -1.76
CA ALA A 110 9.00 15.83 -2.05
C ALA A 110 8.65 15.92 -3.54
N THR A 111 9.52 15.44 -4.44
CA THR A 111 9.12 15.08 -5.81
C THR A 111 8.00 14.03 -5.77
N GLY A 112 8.09 13.13 -4.79
CA GLY A 112 7.10 12.11 -4.51
C GLY A 112 7.16 10.94 -5.48
N ARG A 113 6.55 9.84 -5.07
CA ARG A 113 6.49 8.60 -5.83
C ARG A 113 5.23 7.80 -5.49
N LEU A 114 4.62 7.21 -6.51
CA LEU A 114 3.69 6.09 -6.37
C LEU A 114 4.42 4.81 -6.76
N GLU A 115 4.50 3.84 -5.85
CA GLU A 115 5.12 2.54 -6.06
C GLU A 115 4.05 1.48 -6.27
N VAL A 116 4.31 0.53 -7.16
CA VAL A 116 3.47 -0.64 -7.43
C VAL A 116 4.25 -1.87 -7.01
N VAL A 117 3.66 -2.67 -6.12
CA VAL A 117 4.20 -3.94 -5.67
C VAL A 117 3.35 -5.03 -6.32
N ILE A 118 4.02 -5.89 -7.08
CA ILE A 118 3.37 -7.01 -7.77
C ILE A 118 3.26 -8.17 -6.79
N GLY A 119 2.09 -8.81 -6.78
CA GLY A 119 1.78 -9.94 -5.94
C GLY A 119 2.55 -11.22 -6.31
N PRO A 120 2.45 -12.27 -5.49
CA PRO A 120 1.83 -12.24 -4.16
C PRO A 120 2.77 -11.55 -3.16
N VAL A 121 2.22 -10.72 -2.27
CA VAL A 121 3.01 -10.05 -1.23
C VAL A 121 3.47 -11.10 -0.20
N PRO A 122 4.78 -11.39 -0.07
CA PRO A 122 5.24 -12.49 0.78
C PRO A 122 4.94 -12.25 2.25
N THR A 123 4.36 -13.23 2.95
CA THR A 123 4.10 -13.17 4.40
C THR A 123 5.32 -13.45 5.25
N GLY A 124 5.40 -12.82 6.43
CA GLY A 124 6.41 -13.14 7.45
C GLY A 124 7.84 -12.71 7.10
N VAL A 125 8.03 -11.88 6.09
CA VAL A 125 9.29 -11.25 5.72
C VAL A 125 9.05 -9.75 5.61
N PRO A 126 9.99 -8.87 6.06
CA PRO A 126 9.99 -7.49 5.62
C PRO A 126 10.21 -7.49 4.10
N ALA A 127 9.12 -7.33 3.34
CA ALA A 127 9.20 -7.06 1.93
C ALA A 127 10.00 -5.77 1.77
N THR A 128 11.12 -5.85 1.07
CA THR A 128 11.99 -4.68 0.94
C THR A 128 11.54 -3.87 -0.26
N THR A 129 12.00 -2.63 -0.39
CA THR A 129 11.76 -1.80 -1.57
C THR A 129 12.21 -2.44 -2.89
N ASN A 130 12.93 -3.57 -2.85
CA ASN A 130 13.29 -4.38 -4.02
C ASN A 130 12.11 -5.18 -4.61
N ASP A 131 10.98 -5.28 -3.92
CA ASP A 131 9.77 -5.95 -4.40
C ASP A 131 8.84 -4.99 -5.19
N VAL A 132 9.26 -3.73 -5.36
CA VAL A 132 8.57 -2.74 -6.20
C VAL A 132 8.90 -2.99 -7.67
N ALA A 133 7.89 -3.33 -8.48
CA ALA A 133 8.06 -3.58 -9.91
C ALA A 133 8.02 -2.29 -10.74
N TYR A 134 7.13 -1.36 -10.37
CA TYR A 134 6.92 -0.10 -11.08
C TYR A 134 6.90 1.07 -10.11
N HIS A 135 7.36 2.23 -10.59
CA HIS A 135 7.14 3.47 -9.89
C HIS A 135 6.82 4.61 -10.84
N LEU A 136 5.96 5.52 -10.39
CA LEU A 136 5.65 6.79 -11.03
C LEU A 136 6.14 7.89 -10.10
N SER A 137 7.16 8.63 -10.53
CA SER A 137 7.71 9.75 -9.76
C SER A 137 7.18 11.08 -10.31
N GLY A 138 7.13 12.09 -9.44
CA GLY A 138 7.08 13.48 -9.91
C GLY A 138 8.33 13.83 -10.72
N ILE A 139 8.30 15.02 -11.33
CA ILE A 139 9.41 15.55 -12.13
C ILE A 139 10.17 16.63 -11.37
N ALA A 140 9.45 17.47 -10.60
CA ALA A 140 9.99 18.59 -9.86
C ALA A 140 9.81 18.45 -8.35
N GLU A 141 10.69 19.12 -7.60
CA GLU A 141 10.60 19.25 -6.15
C GLU A 141 9.23 19.83 -5.77
N GLY A 142 8.52 19.12 -4.89
CA GLY A 142 7.21 19.54 -4.40
C GLY A 142 6.03 19.05 -5.23
N ASP A 143 6.23 18.25 -6.28
CA ASP A 143 5.14 17.64 -7.05
C ASP A 143 4.26 16.69 -6.19
N LEU A 144 4.84 16.10 -5.14
CA LEU A 144 4.15 15.23 -4.19
C LEU A 144 3.43 14.07 -4.90
N ALA A 145 4.07 13.42 -5.87
CA ALA A 145 3.51 12.23 -6.52
C ALA A 145 3.23 11.10 -5.51
N GLY A 146 2.16 10.34 -5.77
CA GLY A 146 1.70 9.29 -4.84
C GLY A 146 1.01 9.86 -3.59
N TYR A 147 0.47 11.08 -3.65
CA TYR A 147 -0.29 11.64 -2.52
C TYR A 147 -1.62 10.90 -2.27
N ALA A 148 -2.26 10.47 -3.35
CA ALA A 148 -3.45 9.63 -3.33
C ALA A 148 -3.34 8.56 -4.42
N THR A 149 -3.95 7.42 -4.14
CA THR A 149 -4.13 6.30 -5.08
C THR A 149 -5.53 5.74 -4.96
N PHE A 150 -6.06 5.17 -6.03
CA PHE A 150 -7.37 4.54 -6.06
C PHE A 150 -7.41 3.38 -7.06
N ALA A 151 -8.10 2.31 -6.68
CA ALA A 151 -8.36 1.14 -7.50
C ALA A 151 -9.80 1.18 -8.03
N PRO A 152 -10.03 1.64 -9.27
CA PRO A 152 -11.34 1.59 -9.89
C PRO A 152 -11.77 0.19 -10.38
N GLY A 153 -10.84 -0.78 -10.42
CA GLY A 153 -11.00 -2.04 -11.14
C GLY A 153 -10.72 -1.87 -12.63
N ASP A 154 -11.20 -2.79 -13.45
CA ASP A 154 -11.07 -2.74 -14.91
C ASP A 154 -12.05 -1.70 -15.52
N ILE A 155 -11.56 -0.50 -15.86
CA ILE A 155 -12.39 0.58 -16.43
C ILE A 155 -12.58 0.38 -17.94
N ASN A 156 -11.59 -0.16 -18.65
CA ASN A 156 -11.63 -0.29 -20.11
C ASN A 156 -12.18 -1.63 -20.62
N ALA A 157 -12.51 -2.55 -19.71
CA ALA A 157 -12.99 -3.90 -19.97
C ALA A 157 -11.99 -4.76 -20.76
N ASP A 158 -10.68 -4.63 -20.52
CA ASP A 158 -9.65 -5.45 -21.16
C ASP A 158 -9.26 -6.72 -20.37
N GLY A 159 -9.80 -6.86 -19.16
CA GLY A 159 -9.58 -8.00 -18.28
C GLY A 159 -8.44 -7.81 -17.28
N TYR A 160 -7.78 -6.66 -17.27
CA TYR A 160 -6.74 -6.30 -16.30
C TYR A 160 -7.25 -5.16 -15.42
N ALA A 161 -6.79 -5.14 -14.16
CA ALA A 161 -7.20 -4.07 -13.27
C ALA A 161 -6.44 -2.77 -13.59
N ASP A 162 -7.13 -1.64 -13.45
CA ASP A 162 -6.55 -0.30 -13.63
C ASP A 162 -6.33 0.37 -12.27
N PHE A 163 -5.46 1.38 -12.23
CA PHE A 163 -5.28 2.21 -11.03
C PHE A 163 -5.08 3.68 -11.33
N ILE A 164 -5.36 4.53 -10.34
CA ILE A 164 -5.23 5.99 -10.43
C ILE A 164 -4.22 6.46 -9.39
N GLY A 165 -3.35 7.38 -9.77
CA GLY A 165 -2.41 8.07 -8.88
C GLY A 165 -2.48 9.59 -9.04
N SER A 166 -2.05 10.34 -8.02
CA SER A 166 -2.00 11.81 -8.10
C SER A 166 -0.65 12.40 -7.68
N ALA A 167 -0.29 13.53 -8.27
CA ALA A 167 0.74 14.45 -7.81
C ALA A 167 0.09 15.80 -7.51
N VAL A 168 -0.21 16.03 -6.23
CA VAL A 168 -1.02 17.19 -5.82
C VAL A 168 -0.27 18.51 -5.90
N GLY A 169 1.07 18.49 -5.92
CA GLY A 169 1.86 19.70 -6.11
C GLY A 169 2.04 20.09 -7.58
N ASP A 170 1.93 19.12 -8.50
CA ASP A 170 1.91 19.33 -9.95
C ASP A 170 0.48 19.54 -10.51
N ASP A 171 -0.54 19.52 -9.65
CA ASP A 171 -1.96 19.56 -10.04
C ASP A 171 -2.36 18.43 -11.05
N SER A 172 -1.71 17.27 -10.92
CA SER A 172 -1.82 16.15 -11.87
C SER A 172 -2.48 14.91 -11.28
N THR A 173 -3.20 14.18 -12.12
CA THR A 173 -3.75 12.83 -11.83
C THR A 173 -3.52 11.94 -13.04
N TRP A 174 -3.10 10.70 -12.80
CA TRP A 174 -2.80 9.71 -13.82
C TRP A 174 -3.73 8.52 -13.67
N LEU A 175 -4.25 8.03 -14.80
CA LEU A 175 -4.90 6.73 -14.90
C LEU A 175 -3.91 5.79 -15.58
N PHE A 176 -3.60 4.68 -14.92
CA PHE A 176 -2.78 3.61 -15.45
C PHE A 176 -3.69 2.48 -15.90
N MET A 177 -3.45 1.99 -17.11
CA MET A 177 -4.20 0.88 -17.69
C MET A 177 -3.44 -0.41 -17.47
N GLY A 178 -4.07 -1.40 -16.84
CA GLY A 178 -3.48 -2.73 -16.64
C GLY A 178 -3.14 -3.40 -17.97
N ALA A 179 -2.10 -4.24 -17.96
CA ALA A 179 -1.69 -4.98 -19.16
C ALA A 179 -0.75 -6.13 -18.79
N PRO A 180 -0.74 -7.23 -19.57
CA PRO A 180 0.10 -8.38 -19.27
C PRO A 180 1.59 -8.03 -19.39
N LEU A 181 2.38 -8.52 -18.44
CA LEU A 181 3.84 -8.44 -18.54
C LEU A 181 4.36 -9.40 -19.62
N PHE A 182 5.35 -8.92 -20.39
CA PHE A 182 5.94 -9.65 -21.53
C PHE A 182 6.79 -10.86 -21.11
#